data_AF-A0A956DCI1-F1
#
_entry.id   AF-A0A956DCI1-F1
#
_cell.length_a   1.000
_cell.length_b   1.000
_cell.length_c   1.000
_cell.angle_alpha   90.00
_cell.angle_beta   90.00
_cell.angle_gamma   90.00
#
_symmetry.space_group_name_H-M   'P 1'
#
loop_
_entity.id
_entity.type
_entity.pdbx_description
1 polymer ?
#
loop_
_entity_poly.entity_id
_entity_poly.type
_entity_poly.pdbx_seq_one_letter_code
_entity_poly.pdbx_strand_id
1 'polypeptide(L)'
;MRSWIALAAFVVLAGVSVEAHAYSRGVGFHGCDGCHASGEHRVEVTAVDPIRVGVAGRMRVRATGLDGSVMGFFVSANQGSITPGAGAKRNGDGITHEGPPRSSGGVFEMEIRWTPAQGATRIAVSTLDANGDGRSGGDLGRFDTFDFVAGCEGRQYHEDLDRDGYGSDVVRLFCDGEPGEGYVAEGDDCNDLSAEVHPGADEPCNQRDDDCNGTVDDDAVDVLHYPDEDRDGYYSLRERESGEEYFGCSEPGGPWASRGGDCSPSNGDVNPGADEVC
;
A
#
# COMPACT_ATOMS: atom_id res chain seq x y z
N MET A 1 55.43 -23.66 15.36
CA MET A 1 54.02 -23.27 15.18
C MET A 1 54.04 -21.82 14.69
N ARG A 2 53.80 -21.59 13.40
CA ARG A 2 53.84 -20.26 12.77
C ARG A 2 52.39 -19.78 12.63
N SER A 3 51.98 -18.80 13.43
CA SER A 3 50.68 -18.13 13.28
C SER A 3 50.71 -17.23 12.05
N TRP A 4 49.81 -17.49 11.11
CA TRP A 4 49.48 -16.59 10.02
C TRP A 4 48.26 -15.78 10.48
N ILE A 5 48.45 -14.48 10.71
CA ILE A 5 47.33 -13.55 10.93
C ILE A 5 46.74 -13.29 9.54
N ALA A 6 45.59 -13.90 9.27
CA ALA A 6 44.78 -13.55 8.11
C ALA A 6 44.08 -12.22 8.41
N LEU A 7 44.53 -11.13 7.77
CA LEU A 7 43.76 -9.89 7.69
C LEU A 7 42.55 -10.16 6.79
N ALA A 8 41.40 -10.41 7.41
CA ALA A 8 40.12 -10.35 6.71
C ALA A 8 39.85 -8.89 6.36
N ALA A 9 40.01 -8.55 5.07
CA ALA A 9 39.55 -7.29 4.54
C ALA A 9 38.02 -7.29 4.61
N PHE A 10 37.46 -6.61 5.61
CA PHE A 10 36.05 -6.26 5.65
C PHE A 10 35.79 -5.26 4.52
N VAL A 11 35.35 -5.76 3.38
CA VAL A 11 34.69 -4.93 2.38
C VAL A 11 33.33 -4.61 2.96
N VAL A 12 33.22 -3.43 3.57
CA VAL A 12 31.92 -2.81 3.82
C VAL A 12 31.31 -2.56 2.44
N LEU A 13 30.41 -3.44 2.02
CA LEU A 13 29.44 -3.12 0.98
C LEU A 13 28.52 -2.08 1.58
N ALA A 14 28.96 -0.82 1.53
CA ALA A 14 28.06 0.31 1.69
C ALA A 14 27.04 0.16 0.57
N GLY A 15 25.80 -0.19 0.94
CA GLY A 15 24.67 -0.13 0.04
C GLY A 15 24.65 1.29 -0.54
N VAL A 16 24.87 1.40 -1.84
CA VAL A 16 24.70 2.65 -2.57
C VAL A 16 23.20 2.94 -2.56
N SER A 17 22.78 3.82 -1.66
CA SER A 17 21.50 4.52 -1.78
C SER A 17 21.52 5.34 -3.07
N VAL A 18 20.48 5.21 -3.89
CA VAL A 18 20.35 5.93 -5.15
C VAL A 18 19.25 6.99 -4.98
N GLU A 19 19.64 8.27 -4.98
CA GLU A 19 18.81 9.45 -4.66
C GLU A 19 18.48 10.27 -5.93
N ALA A 20 17.24 10.78 -6.05
CA ALA A 20 16.84 11.72 -7.10
C ALA A 20 17.04 13.17 -6.68
N HIS A 21 17.59 13.99 -7.59
CA HIS A 21 17.65 15.44 -7.46
C HIS A 21 17.15 16.10 -8.76
N ALA A 22 16.48 17.26 -8.65
CA ALA A 22 16.18 18.17 -9.77
C ALA A 22 17.43 18.68 -10.53
N TYR A 23 18.63 18.28 -10.11
CA TYR A 23 19.89 18.62 -10.77
C TYR A 23 20.34 17.52 -11.73
N SER A 24 20.45 17.85 -13.02
CA SER A 24 21.23 17.32 -14.18
C SER A 24 21.72 15.85 -14.29
N ARG A 25 21.58 14.98 -13.30
CA ARG A 25 22.12 13.60 -13.30
C ARG A 25 21.11 12.50 -13.02
N GLY A 26 19.86 12.83 -12.71
CA GLY A 26 18.71 12.04 -13.12
C GLY A 26 18.69 10.57 -12.66
N VAL A 27 18.58 10.33 -11.36
CA VAL A 27 18.31 8.99 -10.79
C VAL A 27 16.87 8.99 -10.26
N GLY A 28 16.17 7.87 -10.34
CA GLY A 28 14.82 7.69 -9.78
C GLY A 28 14.80 7.63 -8.27
N PHE A 29 13.67 8.04 -7.67
CA PHE A 29 13.46 7.97 -6.24
C PHE A 29 12.01 7.61 -5.92
N HIS A 30 11.84 6.90 -4.81
CA HIS A 30 10.55 6.54 -4.22
C HIS A 30 10.20 7.55 -3.12
N GLY A 31 9.63 8.71 -3.50
CA GLY A 31 8.99 9.69 -2.60
C GLY A 31 9.93 10.62 -1.81
N CYS A 32 9.85 11.95 -2.01
CA CYS A 32 10.78 12.92 -1.40
C CYS A 32 10.75 12.93 0.14
N ASP A 33 11.93 12.97 0.76
CA ASP A 33 12.09 13.55 2.09
C ASP A 33 12.23 15.08 1.92
N GLY A 34 11.23 15.85 2.40
CA GLY A 34 11.22 17.32 2.34
C GLY A 34 10.43 18.00 1.20
N CYS A 35 9.54 17.28 0.50
CA CYS A 35 8.58 17.91 -0.43
C CYS A 35 7.48 18.63 0.38
N HIS A 36 7.56 19.97 0.42
CA HIS A 36 6.69 20.85 1.21
C HIS A 36 5.87 21.80 0.34
N ALA A 37 5.34 21.32 -0.78
CA ALA A 37 4.34 22.04 -1.56
C ALA A 37 2.98 21.39 -1.37
N SER A 38 1.97 22.19 -1.02
CA SER A 38 0.57 21.78 -1.04
C SER A 38 0.07 21.83 -2.48
N GLY A 39 0.16 20.70 -3.17
CA GLY A 39 -0.31 20.52 -4.54
C GLY A 39 -0.26 19.03 -4.89
N GLU A 40 -1.05 18.62 -5.88
CA GLU A 40 -0.98 17.27 -6.45
C GLU A 40 -0.95 17.43 -7.97
N HIS A 41 0.16 17.03 -8.61
CA HIS A 41 0.19 16.81 -10.05
C HIS A 41 -0.12 15.36 -10.35
N ARG A 42 -0.64 15.06 -11.54
CA ARG A 42 -1.02 13.72 -11.97
C ARG A 42 -0.07 13.22 -13.04
N VAL A 43 0.30 11.94 -13.00
CA VAL A 43 1.07 11.26 -14.06
C VAL A 43 0.18 10.24 -14.76
N GLU A 44 0.35 10.12 -16.07
CA GLU A 44 -0.30 9.13 -16.92
C GLU A 44 0.74 8.51 -17.85
N VAL A 45 0.65 7.19 -18.06
CA VAL A 45 1.38 6.47 -19.10
C VAL A 45 0.38 5.83 -20.05
N THR A 46 0.51 6.07 -21.35
CA THR A 46 -0.44 5.55 -22.35
C THR A 46 0.32 4.94 -23.53
N ALA A 47 -0.13 3.76 -23.97
CA ALA A 47 0.36 3.18 -25.22
C ALA A 47 -0.16 4.00 -26.41
N VAL A 48 0.77 4.48 -27.26
CA VAL A 48 0.44 5.20 -28.49
C VAL A 48 0.35 4.23 -29.67
N ASP A 49 1.23 3.23 -29.70
CA ASP A 49 1.18 2.14 -30.67
C ASP A 49 0.64 0.86 -29.99
N PRO A 50 0.08 -0.10 -30.76
CA PRO A 50 -0.36 -1.38 -30.19
C PRO A 50 0.77 -2.14 -29.50
N ILE A 51 0.49 -2.65 -28.29
CA ILE A 51 1.45 -3.42 -27.50
C ILE A 51 1.66 -4.80 -28.15
N ARG A 52 2.92 -5.12 -28.48
CA ARG A 52 3.30 -6.39 -29.12
C ARG A 52 4.61 -6.89 -28.55
N VAL A 53 4.62 -8.14 -28.05
CA VAL A 53 5.81 -8.79 -27.46
C VAL A 53 7.01 -8.67 -28.40
N GLY A 54 8.14 -8.19 -27.87
CA GLY A 54 9.40 -8.07 -28.60
C GLY A 54 9.45 -6.96 -29.66
N VAL A 55 8.39 -6.15 -29.82
CA VAL A 55 8.36 -5.04 -30.79
C VAL A 55 8.32 -3.71 -30.04
N ALA A 56 9.28 -2.83 -30.34
CA ALA A 56 9.34 -1.50 -29.75
C ALA A 56 8.14 -0.64 -30.20
N GLY A 57 7.23 -0.34 -29.27
CA GLY A 57 6.10 0.58 -29.47
C GLY A 57 6.33 1.92 -28.78
N ARG A 58 5.62 2.96 -29.22
CA ARG A 58 5.59 4.25 -28.53
C ARG A 58 4.70 4.20 -27.30
N MET A 59 5.21 4.76 -26.22
CA MET A 59 4.44 5.12 -25.03
C MET A 59 4.56 6.62 -24.80
N ARG A 60 3.47 7.23 -24.33
CA ARG A 60 3.44 8.62 -23.89
C ARG A 60 3.45 8.66 -22.38
N VAL A 61 4.34 9.44 -21.80
CA VAL A 61 4.33 9.82 -20.38
C VAL A 61 3.88 11.26 -20.32
N ARG A 62 2.84 11.54 -19.54
CA ARG A 62 2.23 12.86 -19.42
C ARG A 62 2.04 13.22 -17.95
N ALA A 63 2.48 14.40 -17.57
CA ALA A 63 2.25 14.97 -16.25
C ALA A 63 1.41 16.25 -16.37
N THR A 64 0.44 16.45 -15.47
CA THR A 64 -0.48 17.59 -15.47
C THR A 64 -0.72 18.15 -14.09
N GLY A 65 -1.18 19.41 -14.02
CA GLY A 65 -1.37 20.09 -12.74
C GLY A 65 -0.06 20.61 -12.18
N LEU A 66 0.90 20.88 -13.07
CA LEU A 66 2.22 21.36 -12.71
C LEU A 66 2.17 22.87 -12.43
N ASP A 67 2.82 23.30 -11.36
CA ASP A 67 2.99 24.70 -10.97
C ASP A 67 4.45 25.17 -11.08
N GLY A 68 5.40 24.24 -11.09
CA GLY A 68 6.80 24.48 -11.35
C GLY A 68 7.09 24.80 -12.81
N SER A 69 8.32 25.27 -13.05
CA SER A 69 8.80 25.68 -14.38
C SER A 69 9.76 24.67 -15.01
N VAL A 70 10.19 23.67 -14.22
CA VAL A 70 11.20 22.69 -14.54
C VAL A 70 10.73 21.33 -14.06
N MET A 71 10.98 20.28 -14.84
CA MET A 71 10.58 18.91 -14.52
C MET A 71 11.78 17.98 -14.40
N GLY A 72 11.78 17.16 -13.36
CA GLY A 72 12.55 15.93 -13.26
C GLY A 72 11.66 14.73 -13.59
N PHE A 73 12.24 13.68 -14.18
CA PHE A 73 11.56 12.40 -14.33
C PHE A 73 12.56 11.25 -14.29
N PHE A 74 12.08 10.10 -13.83
CA PHE A 74 12.71 8.81 -14.01
C PHE A 74 11.64 7.78 -14.36
N VAL A 75 11.92 6.96 -15.39
CA VAL A 75 11.02 5.90 -15.82
C VAL A 75 11.78 4.59 -15.88
N SER A 76 11.26 3.56 -15.22
CA SER A 76 11.80 2.19 -15.27
C SER A 76 10.67 1.18 -15.52
N ALA A 77 11.06 -0.03 -15.90
CA ALA A 77 10.15 -1.17 -15.99
C ALA A 77 10.76 -2.37 -15.29
N ASN A 78 9.94 -3.18 -14.62
CA ASN A 78 10.40 -4.42 -13.97
C ASN A 78 10.81 -5.51 -15.00
N GLN A 79 10.28 -5.44 -16.22
CA GLN A 79 10.65 -6.32 -17.33
C GLN A 79 10.47 -5.63 -18.68
N GLY A 80 10.93 -6.30 -19.74
CA GLY A 80 11.05 -5.68 -21.06
C GLY A 80 12.16 -4.64 -21.09
N SER A 81 12.17 -3.77 -22.10
CA SER A 81 13.17 -2.71 -22.19
C SER A 81 12.57 -1.38 -22.59
N ILE A 82 12.91 -0.34 -21.84
CA ILE A 82 12.61 1.05 -22.18
C ILE A 82 13.79 1.62 -22.94
N THR A 83 13.54 2.37 -24.01
CA THR A 83 14.54 3.13 -24.75
C THR A 83 14.22 4.62 -24.67
N PRO A 84 15.21 5.47 -24.34
CA PRO A 84 14.98 6.90 -24.22
C PRO A 84 14.43 7.51 -25.51
N GLY A 85 13.47 8.42 -25.36
CA GLY A 85 13.03 9.31 -26.45
C GLY A 85 13.87 10.59 -26.50
N ALA A 86 13.39 11.57 -27.28
CA ALA A 86 14.06 12.87 -27.38
C ALA A 86 14.15 13.57 -26.01
N GLY A 87 15.34 14.06 -25.65
CA GLY A 87 15.59 14.74 -24.37
C GLY A 87 15.75 13.81 -23.17
N ALA A 88 15.74 12.49 -23.38
CA ALA A 88 15.97 11.48 -22.35
C ALA A 88 17.26 10.68 -22.62
N LYS A 89 17.90 10.20 -21.56
CA LYS A 89 19.07 9.30 -21.58
C LYS A 89 18.84 8.10 -20.68
N ARG A 90 19.64 7.05 -20.86
CA ARG A 90 19.66 5.93 -19.93
C ARG A 90 20.24 6.35 -18.58
N ASN A 91 19.70 5.77 -17.52
CA ASN A 91 20.33 5.79 -16.22
C ASN A 91 19.96 4.52 -15.43
N GLY A 92 20.96 3.68 -15.13
CA GLY A 92 20.73 2.35 -14.55
C GLY A 92 19.76 1.53 -15.40
N ASP A 93 18.78 0.92 -14.74
CA ASP A 93 17.73 0.10 -15.36
C ASP A 93 16.58 0.92 -15.98
N GLY A 94 16.65 2.26 -15.88
CA GLY A 94 15.64 3.16 -16.38
C GLY A 94 16.17 4.23 -17.33
N ILE A 95 15.34 5.27 -17.49
CA ILE A 95 15.66 6.47 -18.26
C ILE A 95 15.36 7.71 -17.43
N THR A 96 16.09 8.77 -17.72
CA THR A 96 15.94 10.10 -17.09
C THR A 96 16.12 11.17 -18.14
N HIS A 97 15.85 12.43 -17.81
CA HIS A 97 16.15 13.57 -18.69
C HIS A 97 17.68 13.76 -18.93
N GLU A 98 18.04 14.24 -20.12
CA GLU A 98 19.41 14.68 -20.45
C GLU A 98 19.78 15.99 -19.72
N GLY A 99 18.81 16.90 -19.68
CA GLY A 99 18.76 18.13 -18.89
C GLY A 99 17.30 18.40 -18.55
N PRO A 100 16.99 19.04 -17.42
CA PRO A 100 15.64 19.03 -16.88
C PRO A 100 14.68 19.75 -17.84
N PRO A 101 13.65 19.06 -18.39
CA PRO A 101 12.71 19.68 -19.32
C PRO A 101 11.92 20.80 -18.66
N ARG A 102 11.39 21.70 -19.50
CA ARG A 102 10.43 22.71 -19.03
C ARG A 102 9.01 22.17 -19.15
N SER A 103 8.19 22.42 -18.14
CA SER A 103 6.74 22.33 -18.24
C SER A 103 6.18 23.56 -18.98
N SER A 104 5.05 23.42 -19.66
CA SER A 104 4.36 24.54 -20.30
C SER A 104 2.86 24.44 -20.08
N GLY A 105 2.24 25.53 -19.61
CA GLY A 105 0.80 25.54 -19.32
C GLY A 105 0.36 24.50 -18.28
N GLY A 106 1.24 24.16 -17.33
CA GLY A 106 0.99 23.15 -16.30
C GLY A 106 1.02 21.71 -16.79
N VAL A 107 1.63 21.47 -17.95
CA VAL A 107 1.73 20.15 -18.59
C VAL A 107 3.17 19.85 -19.00
N PHE A 108 3.56 18.59 -18.83
CA PHE A 108 4.76 18.00 -19.40
C PHE A 108 4.39 16.72 -20.14
N GLU A 109 4.97 16.50 -21.32
CA GLU A 109 4.75 15.30 -22.11
C GLU A 109 6.06 14.85 -22.76
N MET A 110 6.29 13.53 -22.77
CA MET A 110 7.38 12.91 -23.50
C MET A 110 6.94 11.57 -24.11
N GLU A 111 7.59 11.22 -25.22
CA GLU A 111 7.46 9.90 -25.84
C GLU A 111 8.67 9.04 -25.44
N ILE A 112 8.41 7.78 -25.08
CA ILE A 112 9.43 6.75 -24.88
C ILE A 112 9.14 5.59 -25.81
N ARG A 113 10.14 4.73 -26.01
CA ARG A 113 9.93 3.44 -26.67
C ARG A 113 9.97 2.34 -25.64
N TRP A 114 8.98 1.46 -25.65
CA TRP A 114 8.95 0.27 -24.80
C TRP A 114 8.86 -0.98 -25.67
N THR A 115 9.75 -1.93 -25.40
CA THR A 115 9.73 -3.27 -25.99
C THR A 115 9.28 -4.24 -24.91
N PRO A 116 8.01 -4.69 -24.91
CA PRO A 116 7.48 -5.59 -23.88
C PRO A 116 8.10 -6.98 -23.97
N ALA A 117 8.35 -7.58 -22.80
CA ALA A 117 8.46 -9.03 -22.67
C ALA A 117 7.05 -9.66 -22.65
N GLN A 118 6.95 -10.97 -22.85
CA GLN A 118 5.70 -11.69 -22.58
C GLN A 118 5.38 -11.59 -21.09
N GLY A 119 4.12 -11.35 -20.74
CA GLY A 119 3.69 -11.25 -19.35
C GLY A 119 3.20 -9.85 -18.97
N ALA A 120 3.09 -9.64 -17.66
CA ALA A 120 2.75 -8.37 -17.05
C ALA A 120 3.99 -7.53 -16.76
N THR A 121 3.93 -6.24 -17.08
CA THR A 121 5.02 -5.28 -16.89
C THR A 121 4.51 -4.08 -16.12
N ARG A 122 5.20 -3.77 -15.03
CA ARG A 122 5.01 -2.55 -14.26
C ARG A 122 6.00 -1.50 -14.74
N ILE A 123 5.48 -0.39 -15.24
CA ILE A 123 6.25 0.82 -15.52
C ILE A 123 6.13 1.73 -14.31
N ALA A 124 7.26 2.03 -13.67
CA ALA A 124 7.33 2.96 -12.56
C ALA A 124 7.78 4.33 -13.07
N VAL A 125 7.10 5.39 -12.63
CA VAL A 125 7.40 6.77 -13.01
C VAL A 125 7.57 7.62 -11.76
N SER A 126 8.77 8.13 -11.55
CA SER A 126 9.02 9.22 -10.61
C SER A 126 9.03 10.55 -11.38
N THR A 127 8.41 11.58 -10.82
CA THR A 127 8.43 12.95 -11.34
C THR A 127 8.75 13.93 -10.23
N LEU A 128 9.33 15.07 -10.61
CA LEU A 128 9.62 16.17 -9.71
C LEU A 128 9.24 17.47 -10.42
N ASP A 129 8.15 18.09 -10.00
CA ASP A 129 7.77 19.43 -10.43
C ASP A 129 8.54 20.45 -9.61
N ALA A 130 9.41 21.20 -10.28
CA ALA A 130 10.40 22.04 -9.63
C ALA A 130 10.27 23.50 -10.04
N ASN A 131 10.47 24.40 -9.07
CA ASN A 131 10.40 25.85 -9.31
C ASN A 131 11.67 26.40 -10.01
N GLY A 132 12.75 25.61 -10.06
CA GLY A 132 13.99 25.92 -10.78
C GLY A 132 14.99 26.80 -10.03
N ASP A 133 14.81 27.03 -8.72
CA ASP A 133 15.72 27.85 -7.91
C ASP A 133 16.98 27.10 -7.43
N GLY A 134 17.03 25.79 -7.68
CA GLY A 134 18.14 24.90 -7.30
C GLY A 134 18.08 24.39 -5.85
N ARG A 135 16.95 24.56 -5.16
CA ARG A 135 16.67 24.03 -3.81
C ARG A 135 15.43 23.15 -3.87
N SER A 136 15.25 22.28 -2.86
CA SER A 136 14.07 21.40 -2.75
C SER A 136 12.82 22.11 -2.19
N GLY A 137 12.98 23.32 -1.64
CA GLY A 137 11.89 24.07 -1.06
C GLY A 137 10.90 24.52 -2.14
N GLY A 138 9.65 24.04 -2.05
CA GLY A 138 8.60 24.36 -3.01
C GLY A 138 8.62 23.48 -4.26
N ASP A 139 9.36 22.37 -4.25
CA ASP A 139 9.25 21.32 -5.27
C ASP A 139 8.24 20.25 -4.84
N LEU A 140 7.63 19.57 -5.82
CA LEU A 140 6.62 18.53 -5.62
C LEU A 140 7.02 17.24 -6.34
N GLY A 141 7.28 16.18 -5.58
CA GLY A 141 7.57 14.87 -6.13
C GLY A 141 6.33 13.98 -6.20
N ARG A 142 6.31 13.09 -7.20
CA ARG A 142 5.29 12.04 -7.32
C ARG A 142 5.88 10.75 -7.84
N PHE A 143 5.35 9.65 -7.35
CA PHE A 143 5.68 8.30 -7.80
C PHE A 143 4.38 7.57 -8.12
N ASP A 144 4.25 7.07 -9.35
CA ASP A 144 3.13 6.22 -9.75
C ASP A 144 3.66 4.99 -10.48
N THR A 145 2.84 3.93 -10.50
CA THR A 145 3.12 2.72 -11.25
C THR A 145 1.96 2.39 -12.18
N PHE A 146 2.27 1.84 -13.35
CA PHE A 146 1.33 1.56 -14.41
C PHE A 146 1.57 0.14 -14.92
N ASP A 147 0.57 -0.72 -14.81
CA ASP A 147 0.67 -2.11 -15.25
C ASP A 147 0.16 -2.27 -16.68
N PHE A 148 0.91 -3.02 -17.48
CA PHE A 148 0.59 -3.37 -18.86
C PHE A 148 0.79 -4.87 -19.06
N VAL A 149 -0.04 -5.51 -19.89
CA VAL A 149 0.13 -6.91 -20.28
C VAL A 149 0.48 -7.02 -21.76
N ALA A 150 1.31 -8.01 -22.10
CA ALA A 150 1.67 -8.31 -23.48
C ALA A 150 1.72 -9.81 -23.73
N GLY A 151 1.01 -10.26 -24.77
CA GLY A 151 1.03 -11.67 -25.21
C GLY A 151 0.11 -12.61 -24.43
N CYS A 152 -0.79 -12.09 -23.60
CA CYS A 152 -1.78 -12.84 -22.83
C CYS A 152 -3.05 -12.00 -22.64
N GLU A 153 -4.12 -12.62 -22.14
CA GLU A 153 -5.30 -11.92 -21.65
C GLU A 153 -4.99 -11.31 -20.28
N GLY A 154 -5.34 -10.03 -20.09
CA GLY A 154 -5.09 -9.32 -18.84
C GLY A 154 -6.24 -9.50 -17.86
N ARG A 155 -5.91 -9.80 -16.60
CA ARG A 155 -6.86 -9.85 -15.49
C ARG A 155 -6.32 -9.08 -14.29
N GLN A 156 -7.24 -8.44 -13.57
CA GLN A 156 -6.94 -7.74 -12.33
C GLN A 156 -6.88 -8.74 -11.17
N TYR A 157 -5.89 -8.56 -10.30
CA TYR A 157 -5.71 -9.31 -9.06
C TYR A 157 -5.41 -8.34 -7.92
N HIS A 158 -5.76 -8.73 -6.72
CA HIS A 158 -5.66 -7.99 -5.47
C HIS A 158 -4.43 -8.45 -4.71
N GLU A 159 -3.70 -7.53 -4.08
CA GLU A 159 -2.61 -7.88 -3.15
C GLU A 159 -3.20 -8.62 -1.95
N ASP A 160 -2.58 -9.74 -1.58
CA ASP A 160 -3.01 -10.67 -0.53
C ASP A 160 -1.78 -10.97 0.36
N LEU A 161 -1.61 -10.16 1.40
CA LEU A 161 -0.43 -10.14 2.26
C LEU A 161 -0.50 -11.19 3.38
N ASP A 162 -1.70 -11.46 3.90
CA ASP A 162 -1.91 -12.42 4.99
C ASP A 162 -2.26 -13.84 4.52
N ARG A 163 -2.64 -13.99 3.24
CA ARG A 163 -2.83 -15.26 2.52
C ARG A 163 -4.05 -16.04 2.95
N ASP A 164 -5.15 -15.37 3.24
CA ASP A 164 -6.45 -16.03 3.44
C ASP A 164 -7.23 -16.32 2.14
N GLY A 165 -6.81 -15.73 1.03
CA GLY A 165 -7.42 -15.92 -0.28
C GLY A 165 -8.37 -14.79 -0.72
N TYR A 166 -8.46 -13.71 0.04
CA TYR A 166 -9.00 -12.44 -0.39
C TYR A 166 -7.89 -11.39 -0.39
N GLY A 167 -8.07 -10.33 -1.16
CA GLY A 167 -7.06 -9.29 -1.25
C GLY A 167 -7.63 -7.90 -1.11
N SER A 168 -6.75 -6.95 -0.79
CA SER A 168 -7.09 -5.56 -0.54
C SER A 168 -7.61 -4.82 -1.78
N ASP A 169 -7.92 -3.53 -1.61
CA ASP A 169 -8.24 -2.60 -2.71
C ASP A 169 -7.04 -2.31 -3.63
N VAL A 170 -5.86 -2.83 -3.30
CA VAL A 170 -4.62 -2.66 -4.05
C VAL A 170 -4.60 -3.59 -5.27
N VAL A 171 -5.23 -3.14 -6.35
CA VAL A 171 -5.34 -3.91 -7.60
C VAL A 171 -4.10 -3.77 -8.47
N ARG A 172 -3.69 -4.88 -9.10
CA ARG A 172 -2.63 -4.99 -10.13
C ARG A 172 -3.11 -5.77 -11.34
N LEU A 173 -2.47 -5.53 -12.48
CA LEU A 173 -2.80 -6.23 -13.73
C LEU A 173 -1.77 -7.31 -14.06
N PHE A 174 -2.25 -8.54 -14.24
CA PHE A 174 -1.44 -9.70 -14.61
C PHE A 174 -1.96 -10.42 -15.85
N CYS A 175 -1.20 -11.40 -16.34
CA CYS A 175 -1.78 -12.40 -17.24
C CYS A 175 -2.78 -13.26 -16.47
N ASP A 176 -3.90 -13.59 -17.11
CA ASP A 176 -4.89 -14.47 -16.50
C ASP A 176 -4.27 -15.84 -16.13
N GLY A 177 -4.58 -16.31 -14.92
CA GLY A 177 -4.00 -17.51 -14.31
C GLY A 177 -2.57 -17.39 -13.77
N GLU A 178 -1.91 -16.23 -13.90
CA GLU A 178 -0.49 -16.05 -13.51
C GLU A 178 -0.23 -14.76 -12.69
N PRO A 179 -0.90 -14.55 -11.54
CA PRO A 179 -0.74 -13.30 -10.78
C PRO A 179 0.58 -13.20 -10.00
N GLY A 180 1.37 -14.27 -9.91
CA GLY A 180 2.52 -14.35 -9.02
C GLY A 180 2.12 -14.69 -7.58
N GLU A 181 3.10 -14.70 -6.67
CA GLU A 181 2.84 -14.92 -5.23
C GLU A 181 2.35 -13.63 -4.56
N GLY A 182 1.43 -13.76 -3.60
CA GLY A 182 0.87 -12.62 -2.84
C GLY A 182 -0.21 -11.84 -3.58
N TYR A 183 -0.86 -12.48 -4.56
CA TYR A 183 -1.96 -11.89 -5.31
C TYR A 183 -3.06 -12.92 -5.53
N VAL A 184 -4.31 -12.49 -5.38
CA VAL A 184 -5.51 -13.34 -5.52
C VAL A 184 -6.58 -12.63 -6.36
N ALA A 185 -7.51 -13.40 -6.95
CA ALA A 185 -8.49 -12.82 -7.88
C ALA A 185 -9.70 -12.23 -7.14
N GLU A 186 -9.96 -12.74 -5.95
CA GLU A 186 -11.00 -12.34 -5.03
C GLU A 186 -10.53 -11.10 -4.26
N GLY A 187 -11.34 -10.04 -4.26
CA GLY A 187 -11.02 -8.80 -3.56
C GLY A 187 -11.87 -8.63 -2.30
N ASP A 188 -12.02 -7.37 -1.89
CA ASP A 188 -12.90 -6.92 -0.81
C ASP A 188 -12.47 -7.36 0.60
N ASP A 189 -11.17 -7.64 0.78
CA ASP A 189 -10.59 -7.78 2.10
C ASP A 189 -10.47 -6.40 2.80
N CYS A 190 -11.14 -6.29 3.95
CA CYS A 190 -11.17 -5.10 4.77
C CYS A 190 -9.97 -4.97 5.73
N ASN A 191 -9.18 -6.03 5.92
CA ASN A 191 -7.94 -6.03 6.69
C ASN A 191 -6.94 -7.10 6.20
N ASP A 192 -6.26 -6.78 5.10
CA ASP A 192 -5.17 -7.52 4.41
C ASP A 192 -3.87 -7.62 5.24
N LEU A 193 -3.98 -7.71 6.57
CA LEU A 193 -2.92 -7.99 7.52
C LEU A 193 -3.35 -9.03 8.57
N SER A 194 -4.57 -9.56 8.48
CA SER A 194 -5.15 -10.53 9.40
C SER A 194 -5.98 -11.55 8.64
N ALA A 195 -5.43 -12.75 8.47
CA ALA A 195 -6.08 -13.87 7.78
C ALA A 195 -7.39 -14.38 8.44
N GLU A 196 -7.79 -13.77 9.55
CA GLU A 196 -9.06 -14.00 10.26
C GLU A 196 -10.13 -12.96 9.90
N VAL A 197 -9.80 -11.93 9.10
CA VAL A 197 -10.67 -10.82 8.75
C VAL A 197 -10.79 -10.75 7.23
N HIS A 198 -11.84 -11.35 6.68
CA HIS A 198 -12.04 -11.42 5.23
C HIS A 198 -13.49 -11.74 4.88
N PRO A 199 -13.92 -11.55 3.62
CA PRO A 199 -15.24 -11.95 3.16
C PRO A 199 -15.66 -13.36 3.62
N GLY A 200 -16.71 -13.41 4.45
CA GLY A 200 -17.29 -14.65 4.98
C GLY A 200 -16.45 -15.36 6.05
N ALA A 201 -15.57 -14.65 6.75
CA ALA A 201 -14.92 -15.14 7.97
C ALA A 201 -15.93 -15.40 9.09
N ASP A 202 -15.51 -16.11 10.14
CA ASP A 202 -16.32 -16.26 11.35
C ASP A 202 -16.42 -14.91 12.08
N GLU A 203 -17.61 -14.46 12.43
CA GLU A 203 -17.82 -13.26 13.26
C GLU A 203 -17.91 -13.62 14.76
N PRO A 204 -16.90 -13.33 15.58
CA PRO A 204 -17.05 -13.33 17.04
C PRO A 204 -17.57 -11.99 17.52
N CYS A 205 -18.45 -11.96 18.54
CA CYS A 205 -18.90 -10.71 19.19
C CYS A 205 -17.73 -9.89 19.76
N ASN A 206 -17.08 -9.07 18.95
CA ASN A 206 -15.87 -8.34 19.31
C ASN A 206 -15.89 -6.87 18.84
N GLN A 207 -17.01 -6.44 18.26
CA GLN A 207 -17.24 -5.11 17.66
C GLN A 207 -16.36 -4.78 16.46
N ARG A 208 -15.96 -5.79 15.69
CA ARG A 208 -15.31 -5.65 14.40
C ARG A 208 -16.19 -6.35 13.38
N ASP A 209 -16.22 -5.76 12.19
CA ASP A 209 -16.68 -6.43 10.98
C ASP A 209 -15.54 -7.37 10.56
N ASP A 210 -15.62 -8.63 11.00
CA ASP A 210 -14.61 -9.65 10.73
C ASP A 210 -14.85 -10.34 9.38
N ASP A 211 -16.10 -10.37 8.91
CA ASP A 211 -16.48 -11.02 7.66
C ASP A 211 -16.53 -10.05 6.46
N CYS A 212 -16.12 -8.79 6.66
CA CYS A 212 -16.05 -7.71 5.69
C CYS A 212 -17.38 -7.43 4.96
N ASN A 213 -18.52 -7.64 5.60
CA ASN A 213 -19.83 -7.43 4.99
C ASN A 213 -20.36 -5.98 5.11
N GLY A 214 -19.67 -5.14 5.89
CA GLY A 214 -20.02 -3.74 6.14
C GLY A 214 -20.90 -3.52 7.38
N THR A 215 -21.20 -4.58 8.13
CA THR A 215 -21.94 -4.58 9.38
C THR A 215 -21.07 -5.21 10.46
N VAL A 216 -21.23 -4.75 11.70
CA VAL A 216 -20.44 -5.24 12.82
C VAL A 216 -21.27 -6.25 13.59
N ASP A 217 -20.71 -7.45 13.80
CA ASP A 217 -21.26 -8.53 14.62
C ASP A 217 -22.70 -8.93 14.23
N ASP A 218 -23.06 -8.99 12.93
CA ASP A 218 -24.43 -9.28 12.49
C ASP A 218 -24.73 -10.77 12.29
N ASP A 219 -23.73 -11.55 11.90
CA ASP A 219 -23.77 -13.02 11.87
C ASP A 219 -22.96 -13.65 13.01
N ALA A 220 -22.64 -12.83 14.02
CA ALA A 220 -21.84 -13.25 15.14
C ALA A 220 -22.49 -14.35 15.99
N VAL A 221 -21.67 -15.27 16.51
CA VAL A 221 -22.18 -16.35 17.36
C VAL A 221 -22.68 -15.76 18.69
N ASP A 222 -24.00 -15.73 18.84
CA ASP A 222 -24.67 -15.30 20.07
C ASP A 222 -24.07 -15.97 21.31
N VAL A 223 -23.75 -15.15 22.32
CA VAL A 223 -23.34 -15.62 23.64
C VAL A 223 -24.33 -15.17 24.70
N LEU A 224 -24.40 -15.93 25.79
CA LEU A 224 -25.27 -15.61 26.91
C LEU A 224 -24.65 -14.49 27.75
N HIS A 225 -25.41 -13.44 27.98
CA HIS A 225 -25.07 -12.29 28.79
C HIS A 225 -25.98 -12.17 30.01
N TYR A 226 -25.46 -11.54 31.06
CA TYR A 226 -26.18 -11.18 32.29
C TYR A 226 -26.10 -9.66 32.51
N PRO A 227 -26.96 -9.07 33.35
CA PRO A 227 -26.91 -7.64 33.64
C PRO A 227 -25.53 -7.21 34.09
N ASP A 228 -25.13 -6.02 33.65
CA ASP A 228 -23.89 -5.34 34.02
C ASP A 228 -24.28 -3.91 34.44
N GLU A 229 -24.47 -3.72 35.75
CA GLU A 229 -25.03 -2.47 36.30
C GLU A 229 -24.03 -1.31 36.21
N ASP A 230 -22.73 -1.58 36.31
CA ASP A 230 -21.67 -0.56 36.29
C ASP A 230 -20.88 -0.47 34.97
N ARG A 231 -21.16 -1.37 34.04
CA ARG A 231 -20.76 -1.31 32.62
C ARG A 231 -19.26 -1.48 32.43
N ASP A 232 -18.65 -2.37 33.19
CA ASP A 232 -17.23 -2.68 33.05
C ASP A 232 -16.94 -3.94 32.22
N GLY A 233 -18.01 -4.59 31.73
CA GLY A 233 -17.94 -5.78 30.89
C GLY A 233 -17.85 -7.10 31.68
N TYR A 234 -18.00 -7.06 33.01
CA TYR A 234 -18.03 -8.24 33.86
C TYR A 234 -19.32 -8.32 34.69
N TYR A 235 -19.97 -9.49 34.70
CA TYR A 235 -21.11 -9.74 35.58
C TYR A 235 -20.69 -10.42 36.88
N SER A 236 -21.40 -10.11 37.95
CA SER A 236 -21.30 -10.74 39.25
C SER A 236 -22.24 -11.94 39.37
N LEU A 237 -22.00 -12.80 40.38
CA LEU A 237 -22.94 -13.89 40.69
C LEU A 237 -24.35 -13.36 41.01
N ARG A 238 -24.46 -12.15 41.59
CA ARG A 238 -25.75 -11.54 41.91
C ARG A 238 -26.53 -11.18 40.64
N GLU A 239 -25.88 -10.56 39.67
CA GLU A 239 -26.52 -10.19 38.41
C GLU A 239 -26.94 -11.43 37.62
N ARG A 240 -26.11 -12.48 37.62
CA ARG A 240 -26.49 -13.79 37.07
C ARG A 240 -27.69 -14.42 37.76
N GLU A 241 -27.79 -14.29 39.09
CA GLU A 241 -28.91 -14.83 39.87
C GLU A 241 -30.21 -14.03 39.72
N SER A 242 -30.18 -12.85 39.10
CA SER A 242 -31.39 -12.04 38.83
C SER A 242 -32.39 -12.76 37.91
N GLY A 243 -31.89 -13.67 37.07
CA GLY A 243 -32.67 -14.39 36.06
C GLY A 243 -32.96 -13.58 34.79
N GLU A 244 -32.43 -12.35 34.69
CA GLU A 244 -32.40 -11.60 33.44
C GLU A 244 -31.22 -12.11 32.61
N GLU A 245 -31.51 -12.50 31.38
CA GLU A 245 -30.54 -13.05 30.44
C GLU A 245 -30.76 -12.43 29.07
N TYR A 246 -29.67 -12.10 28.39
CA TYR A 246 -29.68 -11.62 27.02
C TYR A 246 -28.84 -12.56 26.16
N PHE A 247 -29.40 -13.06 25.07
CA PHE A 247 -28.72 -13.93 24.12
C PHE A 247 -28.54 -13.14 22.82
N GLY A 248 -27.30 -12.87 22.45
CA GLY A 248 -26.94 -11.92 21.39
C GLY A 248 -25.48 -11.53 21.47
N CYS A 249 -25.08 -10.51 20.72
CA CYS A 249 -23.88 -9.72 20.99
C CYS A 249 -24.25 -8.45 21.79
N SER A 250 -23.41 -8.07 22.76
CA SER A 250 -23.55 -6.81 23.49
C SER A 250 -22.34 -5.92 23.25
N GLU A 251 -22.58 -4.63 23.04
CA GLU A 251 -21.53 -3.60 23.07
C GLU A 251 -20.84 -3.61 24.46
N PRO A 252 -19.50 -3.60 24.55
CA PRO A 252 -18.75 -3.32 25.77
C PRO A 252 -19.13 -1.97 26.37
N GLY A 253 -19.32 -1.96 27.68
CA GLY A 253 -19.89 -0.82 28.38
C GLY A 253 -21.41 -0.66 28.16
N GLY A 254 -22.06 -1.63 27.51
CA GLY A 254 -23.50 -1.81 27.49
C GLY A 254 -24.03 -2.37 28.82
N PRO A 255 -25.35 -2.53 28.98
CA PRO A 255 -25.96 -3.01 30.22
C PRO A 255 -25.86 -4.54 30.42
N TRP A 256 -25.06 -5.22 29.60
CA TRP A 256 -24.95 -6.67 29.55
C TRP A 256 -23.48 -7.09 29.46
N ALA A 257 -23.11 -8.15 30.19
CA ALA A 257 -21.76 -8.71 30.18
C ALA A 257 -21.80 -10.24 29.99
N SER A 258 -20.84 -10.77 29.24
CA SER A 258 -20.63 -12.22 29.03
C SER A 258 -19.47 -12.80 29.84
N ARG A 259 -18.63 -11.94 30.44
CA ARG A 259 -17.50 -12.35 31.28
C ARG A 259 -17.92 -12.33 32.75
N GLY A 260 -17.75 -13.44 33.46
CA GLY A 260 -18.05 -13.50 34.88
C GLY A 260 -16.85 -13.04 35.73
N GLY A 261 -17.12 -12.67 36.97
CA GLY A 261 -16.07 -12.45 37.98
C GLY A 261 -16.06 -11.05 38.58
N ASP A 262 -17.06 -10.22 38.28
CA ASP A 262 -17.21 -8.95 38.98
C ASP A 262 -17.54 -9.18 40.46
N CYS A 263 -16.79 -8.48 41.31
CA CYS A 263 -16.91 -8.52 42.77
C CYS A 263 -17.57 -7.27 43.35
N SER A 264 -17.83 -6.24 42.53
CA SER A 264 -18.48 -5.02 42.93
C SER A 264 -19.47 -4.54 41.85
N PRO A 265 -20.75 -4.98 41.88
CA PRO A 265 -21.76 -4.75 40.81
C PRO A 265 -22.23 -3.31 40.62
N SER A 266 -21.51 -2.33 41.13
CA SER A 266 -21.89 -0.92 41.12
C SER A 266 -20.67 -0.01 40.99
N ASN A 267 -19.49 -0.58 40.79
CA ASN A 267 -18.24 0.13 40.69
C ASN A 267 -17.36 -0.51 39.61
N GLY A 268 -17.48 0.02 38.39
CA GLY A 268 -16.78 -0.49 37.22
C GLY A 268 -15.25 -0.33 37.24
N ASP A 269 -14.69 0.27 38.29
CA ASP A 269 -13.25 0.28 38.54
C ASP A 269 -12.76 -1.01 39.26
N VAL A 270 -13.68 -1.91 39.67
CA VAL A 270 -13.37 -3.08 40.52
C VAL A 270 -13.80 -4.38 39.84
N ASN A 271 -12.98 -4.83 38.89
CA ASN A 271 -13.21 -6.05 38.12
C ASN A 271 -11.94 -6.83 37.82
N PRO A 272 -12.04 -8.06 37.27
CA PRO A 272 -10.88 -8.89 36.94
C PRO A 272 -9.90 -8.28 35.93
N GLY A 273 -10.32 -7.28 35.14
CA GLY A 273 -9.48 -6.60 34.16
C GLY A 273 -8.82 -5.31 34.67
N ALA A 274 -9.20 -4.84 35.86
CA ALA A 274 -8.69 -3.59 36.44
C ALA A 274 -7.25 -3.75 36.96
N ASP A 275 -6.43 -2.71 36.78
CA ASP A 275 -5.09 -2.66 37.36
C ASP A 275 -5.19 -2.58 38.90
N GLU A 276 -4.58 -3.55 39.60
CA GLU A 276 -4.52 -3.51 41.07
C GLU A 276 -3.63 -2.35 41.54
N VAL A 277 -4.27 -1.25 41.97
CA VAL A 277 -3.56 -0.10 42.56
C VAL A 277 -3.34 -0.37 44.05
N CYS A 278 -2.08 -0.59 44.43
CA CYS A 278 -1.62 -0.78 45.81
C CYS A 278 -1.77 0.47 46.69
#